data_AF-A0A1D4KYU1-F1
#
_entry.id   AF-A0A1D4KYU1-F1
#
_cell.length_a   1.000
_cell.length_b   1.000
_cell.length_c   1.000
_cell.angle_alpha   90.00
_cell.angle_beta   90.00
_cell.angle_gamma   90.00
#
_symmetry.space_group_name_H-M   'P 1'
#
loop_
_entity.id
_entity.type
_entity.pdbx_description
1 polymer ?
#
loop_
_entity_poly.entity_id
_entity_poly.type
_entity_poly.pdbx_seq_one_letter_code
_entity_poly.pdbx_strand_id
1 'polypeptide(L)'
;MRKIDIIGNDDLMKSLSKYQIALFIIFGSLFFIMVKMSNTIDVFDSTIKNIIVGVGVLIGMFILHELIHGLFFKLFSPENKVHFGVAKGMIYCAIPGGTFTPLTFAISAIAPFMIITTIFIITLYIGILPKVFFVTMATMHGMSCVGDFYWVVKMTQIPKSSKIETTHTGIVITEKV
;
A
#
# COMPACT_ATOMS: atom_id res chain seq x y z
N MET A 1 -20.26 0.24 18.27
CA MET A 1 -19.53 -0.53 17.24
C MET A 1 -19.83 0.09 15.88
N ARG A 2 -18.81 0.41 15.10
CA ARG A 2 -18.92 1.05 13.78
C ARG A 2 -18.20 0.21 12.73
N LYS A 3 -18.91 -0.26 11.70
CA LYS A 3 -18.31 -0.95 10.56
C LYS A 3 -17.96 0.06 9.47
N ILE A 4 -16.77 -0.05 8.90
CA ILE A 4 -16.38 0.65 7.68
C ILE A 4 -16.13 -0.41 6.62
N ASP A 5 -16.98 -0.40 5.60
CA ASP A 5 -16.93 -1.31 4.46
C ASP A 5 -16.47 -0.51 3.23
N ILE A 6 -15.27 -0.80 2.71
CA ILE A 6 -14.77 -0.14 1.50
C ILE A 6 -15.37 -0.83 0.28
N ILE A 7 -15.36 -2.17 0.24
CA ILE A 7 -15.73 -2.95 -0.95
C ILE A 7 -17.22 -2.84 -1.27
N GLY A 8 -18.07 -2.77 -0.25
CA GLY A 8 -19.51 -2.64 -0.37
C GLY A 8 -20.02 -1.21 -0.49
N ASN A 9 -19.15 -0.19 -0.37
CA ASN A 9 -19.54 1.22 -0.40
C ASN A 9 -19.03 1.90 -1.68
N ASP A 10 -19.87 1.92 -2.70
CA ASP A 10 -19.53 2.46 -4.02
C ASP A 10 -19.15 3.95 -3.99
N ASP A 11 -19.75 4.75 -3.10
CA ASP A 11 -19.43 6.17 -2.98
C ASP A 11 -18.06 6.38 -2.35
N LEU A 12 -17.71 5.57 -1.35
CA LEU A 12 -16.36 5.56 -0.79
C LEU A 12 -15.34 5.09 -1.84
N MET A 13 -15.63 4.03 -2.59
CA MET A 13 -14.75 3.59 -3.68
C MET A 13 -14.53 4.69 -4.72
N LYS A 14 -15.61 5.35 -5.20
CA LYS A 14 -15.51 6.48 -6.14
C LYS A 14 -14.68 7.63 -5.56
N SER A 15 -14.84 7.93 -4.27
CA SER A 15 -14.04 8.94 -3.59
C SER A 15 -12.56 8.57 -3.56
N LEU A 16 -12.23 7.34 -3.16
CA LEU A 16 -10.86 6.83 -3.18
C LEU A 16 -10.27 6.88 -4.58
N SER A 17 -11.00 6.50 -5.63
CA SER A 17 -10.52 6.61 -7.01
C SER A 17 -10.17 8.04 -7.44
N LYS A 18 -10.91 9.05 -6.97
CA LYS A 18 -10.53 10.46 -7.20
C LYS A 18 -9.22 10.81 -6.49
N TYR A 19 -9.04 10.35 -5.25
CA TYR A 19 -7.79 10.54 -4.54
C TYR A 19 -6.62 9.79 -5.18
N GLN A 20 -6.84 8.63 -5.81
CA GLN A 20 -5.79 7.93 -6.58
C GLN A 20 -5.24 8.80 -7.70
N ILE A 21 -6.09 9.53 -8.43
CA ILE A 21 -5.65 10.45 -9.48
C ILE A 21 -4.80 11.58 -8.89
N ALA A 22 -5.22 12.16 -7.77
CA ALA A 22 -4.43 13.19 -7.08
C ALA A 22 -3.07 12.64 -6.63
N LEU A 23 -3.04 11.45 -6.02
CA LEU A 23 -1.81 10.79 -5.58
C LEU A 23 -0.90 10.43 -6.75
N PHE A 24 -1.45 10.03 -7.90
CA PHE A 24 -0.68 9.80 -9.12
C PHE A 24 0.07 11.07 -9.55
N ILE A 25 -0.60 12.22 -9.55
CA ILE A 25 0.02 13.50 -9.90
C ILE A 25 1.09 13.89 -8.87
N ILE A 26 0.78 13.78 -7.58
CA ILE A 26 1.68 14.15 -6.48
C ILE A 26 2.95 13.28 -6.51
N PHE A 27 2.79 11.95 -6.45
CA PHE A 27 3.91 11.02 -6.45
C PHE A 27 4.64 10.99 -7.80
N GLY A 28 3.91 11.07 -8.91
CA GLY A 28 4.50 11.22 -10.25
C GLY A 28 5.44 12.41 -10.34
N SER A 29 4.99 13.58 -9.88
CA SER A 29 5.81 14.80 -9.86
C SER A 29 7.02 14.66 -8.95
N LEU A 30 6.81 14.14 -7.73
CA LEU A 30 7.88 13.93 -6.76
C LEU A 30 8.96 12.98 -7.30
N PHE A 31 8.57 11.81 -7.78
CA PHE A 31 9.49 10.79 -8.27
C PHE A 31 10.14 11.18 -9.60
N PHE A 32 9.47 11.97 -10.44
CA PHE A 32 10.08 12.55 -11.63
C PHE A 32 11.23 13.50 -11.28
N ILE A 33 11.08 14.33 -10.25
CA ILE A 33 12.17 15.19 -9.75
C ILE A 33 13.35 14.33 -9.26
N MET A 34 13.08 13.26 -8.50
CA MET A 34 14.12 12.35 -8.01
C MET A 34 14.91 11.69 -9.15
N VAL A 35 14.23 11.27 -10.21
CA VAL A 35 14.86 10.74 -11.43
C VAL A 35 15.82 11.74 -12.06
N LYS A 36 15.45 13.03 -12.14
CA LYS A 36 16.34 14.09 -12.68
C LYS A 36 17.60 14.30 -11.85
N MET A 37 17.56 13.98 -10.55
CA MET A 37 18.70 14.04 -9.64
C MET A 37 19.53 12.75 -9.62
N SER A 38 19.11 11.70 -10.34
CA SER A 38 19.79 10.40 -10.38
C SER A 38 20.71 10.26 -11.60
N ASN A 39 21.83 9.56 -11.41
CA ASN A 39 22.82 9.28 -12.47
C ASN A 39 22.66 7.88 -13.10
N THR A 40 21.52 7.21 -12.89
CA THR A 40 21.26 5.89 -13.46
C THR A 40 20.81 5.98 -14.91
N ILE A 41 20.80 4.83 -15.60
CA ILE A 41 20.33 4.67 -16.97
C ILE A 41 18.81 4.86 -17.07
N ASP A 42 18.31 5.23 -18.25
CA ASP A 42 16.87 5.44 -18.45
C ASP A 42 16.09 4.12 -18.49
N VAL A 43 16.56 3.18 -19.31
CA VAL A 43 16.02 1.83 -19.54
C VAL A 43 17.17 0.87 -19.85
N PHE A 44 16.91 -0.44 -19.87
CA PHE A 44 17.87 -1.40 -20.41
C PHE A 44 17.89 -1.35 -21.95
N ASP A 45 19.00 -1.75 -22.57
CA ASP A 45 19.16 -1.71 -24.03
C ASP A 45 18.22 -2.66 -24.79
N SER A 46 17.68 -3.68 -24.11
CA SER A 46 16.81 -4.69 -24.72
C SER A 46 15.34 -4.43 -24.38
N THR A 47 14.52 -4.27 -25.42
CA THR A 47 13.06 -4.15 -25.29
C THR A 47 12.44 -5.35 -24.57
N ILE A 48 12.88 -6.57 -24.90
CA ILE A 48 12.38 -7.80 -24.25
C ILE A 48 12.74 -7.80 -22.77
N LYS A 49 13.98 -7.43 -22.43
CA LYS A 49 14.42 -7.30 -21.04
C LYS A 49 13.59 -6.27 -20.29
N ASN A 50 13.31 -5.13 -20.91
CA ASN A 50 12.48 -4.09 -20.31
C ASN A 50 11.06 -4.58 -20.01
N ILE A 51 10.43 -5.32 -20.94
CA ILE A 51 9.08 -5.86 -20.76
C ILE A 51 9.07 -6.89 -19.62
N ILE A 52 9.99 -7.86 -19.64
CA ILE A 52 10.05 -8.94 -18.64
C ILE A 52 10.30 -8.35 -17.25
N VAL A 53 11.29 -7.46 -17.12
CA VAL A 53 11.59 -6.81 -15.84
C VAL A 53 10.43 -5.93 -15.39
N GLY A 54 9.82 -5.16 -16.28
CA GLY A 54 8.69 -4.30 -15.94
C GLY A 54 7.50 -5.06 -15.39
N VAL A 55 7.09 -6.13 -16.07
CA VAL A 55 5.98 -6.99 -15.62
C VAL A 55 6.35 -7.71 -14.32
N GLY A 56 7.57 -8.25 -14.23
CA GLY A 56 8.05 -8.94 -13.04
C GLY A 56 8.08 -8.04 -11.80
N VAL A 57 8.59 -6.81 -11.93
CA VAL A 57 8.61 -5.83 -10.85
C VAL A 57 7.20 -5.41 -10.45
N LEU A 58 6.31 -5.16 -11.41
CA LEU A 58 4.93 -4.78 -11.13
C LEU A 58 4.19 -5.84 -10.29
N ILE A 59 4.25 -7.10 -10.73
CA ILE A 59 3.60 -8.22 -10.03
C ILE A 59 4.26 -8.44 -8.67
N GLY A 60 5.60 -8.53 -8.64
CA GLY A 60 6.37 -8.75 -7.42
C GLY A 60 6.13 -7.67 -6.37
N MET A 61 6.01 -6.41 -6.80
CA MET A 61 5.73 -5.26 -5.94
C MET A 61 4.40 -5.41 -5.20
N PHE A 62 3.31 -5.74 -5.89
CA PHE A 62 2.00 -5.91 -5.24
C PHE A 62 1.92 -7.18 -4.39
N ILE A 63 2.62 -8.26 -4.76
CA ILE A 63 2.74 -9.44 -3.88
C ILE A 63 3.47 -9.05 -2.60
N LEU A 64 4.63 -8.37 -2.71
CA LEU A 64 5.39 -7.90 -1.55
C LEU A 64 4.58 -6.93 -0.69
N HIS A 65 3.76 -6.08 -1.32
CA HIS A 65 2.90 -5.13 -0.62
C HIS A 65 1.97 -5.85 0.37
N GLU A 66 1.21 -6.83 -0.11
CA GLU A 66 0.31 -7.61 0.74
C GLU A 66 1.07 -8.45 1.76
N LEU A 67 2.22 -9.04 1.38
CA LEU A 67 3.05 -9.80 2.32
C LEU A 67 3.54 -8.92 3.48
N ILE A 68 3.88 -7.66 3.24
CA ILE A 68 4.26 -6.72 4.29
C ILE A 68 3.07 -6.44 5.21
N HIS A 69 1.86 -6.20 4.68
CA HIS A 69 0.66 -6.10 5.53
C HIS A 69 0.49 -7.35 6.39
N GLY A 70 0.60 -8.54 5.79
CA GLY A 70 0.50 -9.82 6.49
C GLY A 70 1.54 -9.99 7.60
N LEU A 71 2.79 -9.59 7.34
CA LEU A 71 3.87 -9.61 8.32
C LEU A 71 3.54 -8.72 9.53
N PHE A 72 3.10 -7.48 9.30
CA PHE A 72 2.76 -6.55 10.38
C PHE A 72 1.50 -6.97 11.13
N PHE A 73 0.50 -7.52 10.44
CA PHE A 73 -0.67 -8.11 11.08
C PHE A 73 -0.29 -9.30 11.96
N LYS A 74 0.61 -10.18 11.50
CA LYS A 74 1.12 -11.29 12.30
C LYS A 74 1.97 -10.81 13.47
N LEU A 75 2.74 -9.74 13.32
CA LEU A 75 3.53 -9.15 14.39
C LEU A 75 2.66 -8.64 15.54
N PHE A 76 1.54 -7.97 15.23
CA PHE A 76 0.65 -7.42 16.25
C PHE A 76 -0.51 -8.35 16.64
N SER A 77 -0.69 -9.46 15.93
CA SER A 77 -1.67 -10.50 16.25
C SER A 77 -1.10 -11.90 15.99
N PRO A 78 -0.10 -12.33 16.79
CA PRO A 78 0.70 -13.53 16.52
C PRO A 78 -0.12 -14.82 16.54
N GLU A 79 -1.20 -14.88 17.33
CA GLU A 79 -2.03 -16.09 17.45
C GLU A 79 -3.00 -16.27 16.27
N ASN A 80 -3.30 -15.22 15.51
CA ASN A 80 -4.30 -15.27 14.45
C ASN A 80 -3.67 -15.54 13.08
N LYS A 81 -4.43 -16.16 12.17
CA LYS A 81 -3.97 -16.52 10.83
C LYS A 81 -4.19 -15.37 9.87
N VAL A 82 -3.19 -15.08 9.03
CA VAL A 82 -3.31 -14.11 7.94
C VAL A 82 -3.99 -14.77 6.74
N HIS A 83 -4.95 -14.07 6.15
CA HIS A 83 -5.69 -14.46 4.97
C HIS A 83 -5.49 -13.43 3.87
N PHE A 84 -5.11 -13.91 2.70
CA PHE A 84 -5.04 -13.13 1.48
C PHE A 84 -6.22 -13.49 0.58
N GLY A 85 -6.79 -12.51 -0.10
CA GLY A 85 -7.87 -12.72 -1.05
C GLY A 85 -7.96 -11.61 -2.08
N VAL A 86 -8.87 -11.78 -3.04
CA VAL A 86 -9.17 -10.77 -4.06
C VAL A 86 -10.66 -10.55 -4.10
N ALA A 87 -11.10 -9.30 -4.03
CA ALA A 87 -12.51 -8.93 -4.11
C ALA A 87 -12.67 -7.60 -4.86
N LYS A 88 -13.56 -7.59 -5.87
CA LYS A 88 -13.80 -6.43 -6.77
C LYS A 88 -12.51 -5.80 -7.33
N GLY A 89 -11.50 -6.63 -7.65
CA GLY A 89 -10.22 -6.16 -8.20
C GLY A 89 -9.24 -5.58 -7.18
N MET A 90 -9.55 -5.62 -5.87
CA MET A 90 -8.61 -5.31 -4.81
C MET A 90 -8.09 -6.59 -4.19
N ILE A 91 -6.76 -6.70 -4.06
CA ILE A 91 -6.14 -7.70 -3.21
C ILE A 91 -6.30 -7.19 -1.77
N TYR A 92 -6.62 -8.09 -0.84
CA TYR A 92 -6.74 -7.72 0.56
C TYR A 92 -6.01 -8.71 1.45
N CYS A 93 -5.48 -8.18 2.54
CA CYS A 93 -4.94 -8.92 3.66
C CYS A 93 -5.87 -8.74 4.87
N ALA A 94 -6.30 -9.82 5.49
CA ALA A 94 -7.16 -9.81 6.67
C ALA A 94 -6.71 -10.84 7.69
N ILE A 95 -6.97 -10.58 8.97
CA ILE A 95 -6.68 -11.49 10.09
C ILE A 95 -7.94 -11.67 10.96
N PRO A 96 -8.90 -12.49 10.53
CA PRO A 96 -10.14 -12.71 11.28
C PRO A 96 -9.86 -13.12 12.73
N GLY A 97 -10.55 -12.50 13.69
CA GLY A 97 -10.32 -12.69 15.13
C GLY A 97 -9.13 -11.90 15.70
N GLY A 98 -8.27 -11.33 14.85
CA GLY A 98 -7.18 -10.44 15.23
C GLY A 98 -7.68 -9.04 15.59
N THR A 99 -7.06 -8.46 16.62
CA THR A 99 -7.52 -7.19 17.20
C THR A 99 -6.36 -6.23 17.36
N PHE A 100 -6.54 -4.99 16.94
CA PHE A 100 -5.50 -3.97 16.91
C PHE A 100 -5.92 -2.74 17.71
N THR A 101 -4.93 -1.96 18.16
CA THR A 101 -5.16 -0.57 18.53
C THR A 101 -5.14 0.30 17.27
N PRO A 102 -5.65 1.54 17.31
CA PRO A 102 -5.56 2.44 16.16
C PRO A 102 -4.11 2.63 15.68
N LEU A 103 -3.15 2.68 16.62
CA LEU A 103 -1.74 2.84 16.30
C LEU A 103 -1.17 1.62 15.59
N THR A 104 -1.37 0.41 16.13
CA THR A 104 -0.80 -0.81 15.50
C THR A 104 -1.45 -1.10 14.15
N PHE A 105 -2.74 -0.78 14.00
CA PHE A 105 -3.41 -0.85 12.70
C PHE A 105 -2.84 0.18 11.71
N ALA A 106 -2.66 1.44 12.12
CA ALA A 106 -2.08 2.48 11.27
C ALA A 106 -0.65 2.14 10.82
N ILE A 107 0.19 1.61 11.73
CA ILE A 107 1.54 1.13 11.39
C ILE A 107 1.45 0.02 10.33
N SER A 108 0.56 -0.95 10.53
CA SER A 108 0.38 -2.06 9.58
C SER A 108 -0.12 -1.59 8.22
N ALA A 109 -0.97 -0.57 8.18
CA ALA A 109 -1.49 0.03 6.96
C ALA A 109 -0.38 0.79 6.20
N ILE A 110 0.42 1.63 6.87
CA ILE A 110 1.42 2.45 6.18
C ILE A 110 2.71 1.70 5.83
N ALA A 111 2.97 0.56 6.48
CA ALA A 111 4.24 -0.17 6.36
C ALA A 111 4.64 -0.53 4.91
N PRO A 112 3.76 -1.06 4.04
CA PRO A 112 4.14 -1.40 2.67
C PRO A 112 4.60 -0.18 1.89
N PHE A 113 3.89 0.95 1.99
CA PHE A 113 4.28 2.20 1.37
C PHE A 113 5.65 2.65 1.80
N MET A 114 5.92 2.68 3.11
CA MET A 114 7.23 3.12 3.62
C MET A 114 8.36 2.21 3.15
N ILE A 115 8.18 0.90 3.25
CA ILE A 115 9.24 -0.08 2.97
C ILE A 115 9.51 -0.15 1.45
N ILE A 116 8.48 -0.35 0.64
CA ILE A 116 8.65 -0.55 -0.82
C ILE A 116 9.12 0.74 -1.49
N THR A 117 8.55 1.90 -1.14
CA THR A 117 9.00 3.18 -1.70
C THR A 117 10.46 3.46 -1.33
N THR A 118 10.88 3.15 -0.10
CA THR A 118 12.29 3.30 0.31
C THR A 118 13.19 2.38 -0.50
N ILE A 119 12.81 1.13 -0.74
CA ILE A 119 13.57 0.20 -1.59
C ILE A 119 13.70 0.73 -3.02
N PHE A 120 12.63 1.25 -3.62
CA PHE A 120 12.69 1.87 -4.94
C PHE A 120 13.64 3.07 -4.97
N ILE A 121 13.58 3.95 -3.96
CA ILE A 121 14.47 5.11 -3.89
C ILE A 121 15.94 4.67 -3.77
N ILE A 122 16.24 3.72 -2.88
CA ILE A 122 17.61 3.21 -2.70
C ILE A 122 18.11 2.60 -4.01
N THR A 123 17.32 1.73 -4.64
CA THR A 123 17.71 1.04 -5.89
C THR A 123 17.89 2.00 -7.07
N LEU A 124 17.15 3.11 -7.14
CA LEU A 124 17.39 4.19 -8.10
C LEU A 124 18.78 4.81 -7.89
N TYR A 125 19.09 5.25 -6.67
CA TYR A 125 20.31 6.03 -6.41
C TYR A 125 21.60 5.19 -6.41
N ILE A 126 21.52 3.89 -6.14
CA ILE A 126 22.66 2.97 -6.32
C ILE A 126 22.81 2.44 -7.75
N GLY A 127 21.95 2.88 -8.68
CA GLY A 127 22.06 2.56 -10.11
C GLY A 127 21.52 1.18 -10.53
N ILE A 128 20.79 0.48 -9.66
CA ILE A 128 20.21 -0.84 -9.98
C ILE A 128 18.91 -0.69 -10.78
N LEU A 129 18.04 0.24 -10.37
CA LEU A 129 16.73 0.43 -10.98
C LEU A 129 16.79 1.57 -12.01
N PRO A 130 16.52 1.31 -13.31
CA PRO A 130 16.50 2.38 -14.31
C PRO A 130 15.39 3.39 -14.05
N LYS A 131 15.59 4.62 -14.53
CA LYS A 131 14.73 5.78 -14.26
C LYS A 131 13.27 5.53 -14.61
N VAL A 132 13.01 4.94 -15.78
CA VAL A 132 11.64 4.66 -16.24
C VAL A 132 10.94 3.65 -15.34
N PHE A 133 11.64 2.59 -14.90
CA PHE A 133 11.07 1.61 -13.97
C PHE A 133 10.81 2.22 -12.60
N PHE A 134 11.75 3.01 -12.06
CA PHE A 134 11.55 3.69 -10.80
C PHE A 134 10.32 4.59 -10.83
N VAL A 135 10.25 5.54 -11.77
CA VAL A 135 9.17 6.53 -11.78
C VAL A 135 7.82 5.87 -12.02
N THR A 136 7.73 4.90 -12.93
CA THR A 136 6.47 4.20 -13.19
C THR A 136 6.03 3.36 -11.99
N MET A 137 6.90 2.51 -11.44
CA MET A 137 6.53 1.58 -10.37
C MET A 137 6.31 2.29 -9.04
N ALA A 138 7.16 3.27 -8.67
CA ALA A 138 6.98 4.03 -7.44
C ALA A 138 5.69 4.87 -7.48
N THR A 139 5.36 5.49 -8.63
CA THR A 139 4.10 6.23 -8.78
C THR A 139 2.90 5.29 -8.72
N MET A 140 2.93 4.17 -9.44
CA MET A 140 1.86 3.16 -9.42
C MET A 140 1.65 2.60 -8.01
N HIS A 141 2.72 2.30 -7.29
CA HIS A 141 2.66 1.91 -5.89
C HIS A 141 1.99 3.00 -5.04
N GLY A 142 2.53 4.22 -5.07
CA GLY A 142 2.07 5.33 -4.25
C GLY A 142 0.59 5.68 -4.46
N MET A 143 0.11 5.69 -5.71
CA MET A 143 -1.32 5.92 -5.98
C MET A 143 -2.20 4.76 -5.52
N SER A 144 -1.70 3.52 -5.57
CA SER A 144 -2.47 2.33 -5.21
C SER A 144 -2.65 2.20 -3.69
N CYS A 145 -1.74 2.78 -2.90
CA CYS A 145 -1.81 2.89 -1.44
C CYS A 145 -2.92 3.82 -0.90
N VAL A 146 -3.84 4.30 -1.74
CA VAL A 146 -4.92 5.22 -1.31
C VAL A 146 -5.74 4.65 -0.15
N GLY A 147 -6.00 3.34 -0.14
CA GLY A 147 -6.73 2.65 0.92
C GLY A 147 -5.96 2.67 2.24
N ASP A 148 -4.65 2.47 2.17
CA ASP A 148 -3.75 2.51 3.33
C ASP A 148 -3.72 3.90 3.96
N PHE A 149 -3.58 4.94 3.14
CA PHE A 149 -3.60 6.32 3.61
C PHE A 149 -4.95 6.67 4.21
N TYR A 150 -6.04 6.22 3.60
CA TYR A 150 -7.38 6.37 4.16
C TYR A 150 -7.48 5.72 5.55
N TRP A 151 -6.93 4.51 5.72
CA TRP A 151 -6.91 3.85 7.02
C TRP A 151 -6.08 4.59 8.05
N VAL A 152 -4.88 5.06 7.70
CA VAL A 152 -4.03 5.85 8.59
C VAL A 152 -4.78 7.10 9.06
N VAL A 153 -5.37 7.87 8.14
CA VAL A 153 -6.16 9.06 8.48
C VAL A 153 -7.36 8.71 9.36
N LYS A 154 -8.02 7.58 9.13
CA LYS A 154 -9.12 7.14 10.01
C LYS A 154 -8.64 6.78 11.41
N MET A 155 -7.48 6.13 11.53
CA MET A 155 -6.93 5.75 12.83
C MET A 155 -6.46 6.95 13.67
N THR A 156 -6.11 8.08 13.04
CA THR A 156 -5.81 9.32 13.77
C THR A 156 -7.06 10.05 14.28
N GLN A 157 -8.23 9.73 13.72
CA GLN A 157 -9.51 10.37 14.04
C GLN A 157 -10.33 9.64 15.11
N ILE A 158 -9.90 8.46 15.56
CA ILE A 158 -10.64 7.64 16.53
C ILE A 158 -9.92 7.57 17.89
N PRO A 159 -10.65 7.34 19.01
CA PRO A 159 -10.05 7.24 20.32
C PRO A 159 -8.98 6.14 20.39
N LYS A 160 -7.83 6.43 21.03
CA LYS A 160 -6.73 5.47 21.18
C LYS A 160 -7.10 4.18 21.93
N SER A 161 -8.15 4.23 22.75
CA SER A 161 -8.72 3.09 23.48
C SER A 161 -9.56 2.13 22.61
N SER A 162 -9.83 2.51 21.36
CA SER A 162 -10.64 1.71 20.44
C SER A 162 -9.97 0.40 20.04
N LYS A 163 -10.79 -0.58 19.71
CA LYS A 163 -10.37 -1.89 19.20
C LYS A 163 -10.74 -2.00 17.72
N ILE A 164 -9.79 -2.42 16.89
CA ILE A 164 -9.94 -2.55 15.44
C ILE A 164 -9.86 -4.02 15.05
N GLU A 165 -10.82 -4.49 14.27
CA GLU A 165 -10.87 -5.86 13.75
C GLU A 165 -10.97 -5.81 12.23
N THR A 166 -10.11 -6.56 11.54
CA THR A 166 -10.15 -6.66 10.07
C THR A 166 -11.27 -7.60 9.63
N THR A 167 -11.90 -7.26 8.51
CA THR A 167 -12.90 -8.09 7.83
C THR A 167 -12.51 -8.27 6.36
N HIS A 168 -13.24 -9.10 5.63
CA HIS A 168 -13.02 -9.28 4.19
C HIS A 168 -13.30 -8.02 3.36
N THR A 169 -14.02 -7.03 3.90
CA THR A 169 -14.46 -5.85 3.14
C THR A 169 -14.00 -4.51 3.73
N GLY A 170 -13.28 -4.54 4.85
CA GLY A 170 -12.84 -3.35 5.58
C GLY A 170 -12.57 -3.66 7.04
N ILE A 171 -13.06 -2.82 7.95
CA ILE A 171 -12.80 -2.96 9.40
C ILE A 171 -14.05 -2.76 10.26
N VAL A 172 -14.00 -3.30 11.48
CA VAL A 172 -14.93 -2.99 12.57
C VAL A 172 -14.19 -2.26 13.67
N ILE A 173 -14.77 -1.16 14.14
CA ILE A 173 -14.24 -0.31 15.22
C ILE A 173 -15.16 -0.44 16.43
N THR A 174 -14.58 -0.83 17.55
CA THR A 174 -15.26 -0.87 18.85
C THR A 174 -14.62 0.14 19.77
N GLU A 175 -15.29 1.27 19.97
CA GLU A 175 -14.88 2.31 20.92
C GLU A 175 -15.10 1.80 22.34
N LYS A 176 -14.07 1.90 23.18
CA LYS A 176 -14.21 1.71 24.62
C LYS A 176 -14.54 3.08 25.23
N VAL A 177 -15.76 3.18 25.77
CA VAL A 177 -16.23 4.32 26.57
C VAL A 177 -15.43 4.39 27.86
#